data_AF-A0A9P1AXU3-F1
#
_entry.id   AF-A0A9P1AXU3-F1
#
_cell.length_a   1.000
_cell.length_b   1.000
_cell.length_c   1.000
_cell.angle_alpha   90.00
_cell.angle_beta   90.00
_cell.angle_gamma   90.00
#
_symmetry.space_group_name_H-M   'P 1'
#
loop_
_entity.id
_entity.type
_entity.pdbx_description
1 polymer ?
#
loop_
_entity_poly.entity_id
_entity_poly.type
_entity_poly.pdbx_seq_one_letter_code
_entity_poly.pdbx_strand_id
1 'polypeptide(L)'
;MTDSTFSYQNSLPSLPLPGLEDTIDKYLKALIPVISNEELTTVTDIAQKFANSQGGHKMQAFLETRSESLKNWLEDWWYDAYTTNRGTLLTQNMGAIIPKSFGPNSSQVGIAAQIIHHIMSYWNLVRQEKIEITKSRGTKWDMFQVYNLFNACRVPAKPKDKIERYFCTDWLQLMRPPQLANSIMDALKPAAQNALNTLGESLSIPFLDHPSFAASGGNGNFLLSTSFLGYNENGCFGYVLPMCKDGYGAFYRINTTSFTFTLSNFFDDATNGDEFRENLEYSLDFIKNVILTAE
;
A
#
# COMPACT_ATOMS: atom_id res chain seq x y z
N MET A 1 -26.26 10.40 20.52
CA MET A 1 -25.64 11.01 19.32
C MET A 1 -24.39 10.22 19.03
N THR A 2 -24.19 9.78 17.79
CA THR A 2 -22.94 9.15 17.38
C THR A 2 -21.87 10.24 17.22
N ASP A 3 -20.65 9.96 17.66
CA ASP A 3 -19.50 10.85 17.47
C ASP A 3 -19.27 11.14 15.97
N SER A 4 -18.85 12.37 15.62
CA SER A 4 -18.43 12.69 14.24
C SER A 4 -17.19 11.87 13.85
N THR A 5 -17.05 11.57 12.55
CA THR A 5 -15.92 10.83 11.95
C THR A 5 -14.56 11.32 12.42
N PHE A 6 -14.37 12.64 12.58
CA PHE A 6 -13.07 13.24 12.93
C PHE A 6 -12.96 13.72 14.38
N SER A 7 -13.96 13.43 15.20
CA SER A 7 -14.06 13.98 16.57
C SER A 7 -12.88 13.62 17.49
N TYR A 8 -12.21 12.48 17.26
CA TYR A 8 -11.08 12.04 18.08
C TYR A 8 -9.69 12.39 17.52
N GLN A 9 -9.58 12.95 16.32
CA GLN A 9 -8.28 13.12 15.65
C GLN A 9 -7.28 13.90 16.50
N ASN A 10 -7.73 14.94 17.23
CA ASN A 10 -6.88 15.71 18.14
C ASN A 10 -6.48 14.94 19.42
N SER A 11 -7.33 14.01 19.88
CA SER A 11 -7.11 13.22 21.09
C SER A 11 -6.29 11.94 20.89
N LEU A 12 -6.07 11.52 19.64
CA LEU A 12 -5.23 10.36 19.34
C LEU A 12 -3.78 10.62 19.81
N PRO A 13 -3.09 9.59 20.34
CA PRO A 13 -1.70 9.72 20.74
C PRO A 13 -0.81 10.04 19.54
N SER A 14 0.31 10.70 19.80
CA SER A 14 1.37 10.87 18.79
C SER A 14 1.98 9.52 18.41
N LEU A 15 2.55 9.44 17.21
CA LEU A 15 3.29 8.24 16.78
C LEU A 15 4.51 8.04 17.71
N PRO A 16 4.64 6.88 18.38
CA PRO A 16 5.77 6.65 19.27
C PRO A 16 7.09 6.61 18.48
N LEU A 17 8.17 7.02 19.14
CA LEU A 17 9.54 6.86 18.66
C LEU A 17 10.24 5.82 19.54
N PRO A 18 10.60 4.63 19.00
CA PRO A 18 11.38 3.65 19.73
C PRO A 18 12.79 4.15 20.08
N GLY A 19 13.37 3.62 21.16
CA GLY A 19 14.77 3.84 21.49
C GLY A 19 15.71 3.21 20.45
N LEU A 20 16.91 3.77 20.32
CA LEU A 20 17.94 3.27 19.40
C LEU A 20 18.32 1.81 19.71
N GLU A 21 18.55 1.50 20.98
CA GLU A 21 18.93 0.13 21.41
C GLU A 21 17.81 -0.88 21.16
N ASP A 22 16.56 -0.54 21.53
CA ASP A 22 15.39 -1.38 21.26
C ASP A 22 15.19 -1.64 19.76
N THR A 23 15.47 -0.65 18.93
CA THR A 23 15.38 -0.77 17.47
C THR A 23 16.46 -1.70 16.92
N ILE A 24 17.69 -1.59 17.42
CA ILE A 24 18.81 -2.45 17.02
C ILE A 24 18.57 -3.89 17.45
N ASP A 25 18.10 -4.13 18.67
CA ASP A 25 17.76 -5.47 19.15
C ASP A 25 16.69 -6.13 18.26
N LYS A 26 15.61 -5.40 17.92
CA LYS A 26 14.57 -5.89 17.00
C LYS A 26 15.10 -6.12 15.59
N TYR A 27 15.96 -5.24 15.08
CA TYR A 27 16.60 -5.40 13.79
C TYR A 27 17.43 -6.69 13.73
N LEU A 28 18.30 -6.93 14.71
CA LEU A 28 19.11 -8.14 14.76
C LEU A 28 18.27 -9.42 14.88
N LYS A 29 17.22 -9.41 15.71
CA LYS A 29 16.27 -10.52 15.82
C LYS A 29 15.55 -10.82 14.50
N ALA A 30 15.19 -9.79 13.74
CA ALA A 30 14.53 -9.94 12.45
C ALA A 30 15.46 -10.52 11.37
N LEU A 31 16.78 -10.41 11.54
CA LEU A 31 17.76 -10.94 10.59
C LEU A 31 18.11 -12.41 10.82
N ILE A 32 17.90 -12.95 12.03
CA ILE A 32 18.19 -14.36 12.36
C ILE A 32 17.69 -15.37 11.30
N PRO A 33 16.45 -15.27 10.78
CA PRO A 33 15.98 -16.22 9.77
C PRO A 33 16.42 -15.91 8.32
N VAL A 34 17.14 -14.80 8.10
CA VAL A 34 17.43 -14.26 6.75
C VAL A 34 18.90 -14.44 6.36
N ILE A 35 19.82 -14.43 7.31
CA ILE A 35 21.27 -14.38 7.06
C ILE A 35 22.04 -15.50 7.77
N SER A 36 23.28 -15.75 7.33
CA SER A 36 24.15 -16.75 7.98
C SER A 36 24.61 -16.31 9.37
N ASN A 37 25.12 -17.26 10.17
CA ASN A 37 25.71 -16.94 11.48
C ASN A 37 26.95 -16.04 11.37
N GLU A 38 27.76 -16.18 10.31
CA GLU A 38 28.91 -15.30 10.09
C GLU A 38 28.47 -13.87 9.74
N GLU A 39 27.46 -13.74 8.89
CA GLU A 39 26.85 -12.45 8.53
C GLU A 39 26.21 -11.80 9.76
N LEU A 40 25.47 -12.57 10.57
CA LEU A 40 24.85 -12.07 11.79
C LEU A 40 25.88 -11.55 12.78
N THR A 41 27.01 -12.24 12.93
CA THR A 41 28.13 -11.78 13.78
C THR A 41 28.66 -10.43 13.29
N THR A 42 28.87 -10.31 11.99
CA THR A 42 29.36 -9.08 11.36
C THR A 42 28.38 -7.92 11.53
N VAL A 43 27.10 -8.15 11.24
CA VAL A 43 26.05 -7.12 11.36
C VAL A 43 25.83 -6.72 12.82
N THR A 44 25.93 -7.66 13.76
CA THR A 44 25.84 -7.37 15.20
C THR A 44 26.93 -6.40 15.66
N ASP A 45 28.19 -6.65 15.27
CA ASP A 45 29.30 -5.75 15.59
C ASP A 45 29.10 -4.33 14.99
N ILE A 46 28.66 -4.25 13.73
CA ILE A 46 28.36 -2.97 13.06
C ILE A 46 27.23 -2.23 13.79
N ALA A 47 26.12 -2.92 14.08
CA ALA A 47 24.96 -2.34 14.72
C ALA A 47 25.30 -1.82 16.13
N GLN A 48 26.07 -2.59 16.91
CA GLN A 48 26.49 -2.17 18.24
C GLN A 48 27.47 -1.00 18.20
N LYS A 49 28.39 -0.97 17.23
CA LYS A 49 29.26 0.21 16.99
C LYS A 49 28.44 1.44 16.65
N PHE A 50 27.39 1.30 15.83
CA PHE A 50 26.48 2.40 15.52
C PHE A 50 25.70 2.87 16.75
N ALA A 51 25.15 1.96 17.55
CA ALA A 51 24.43 2.24 18.79
C ALA A 51 25.25 3.12 19.76
N ASN A 52 26.53 2.79 19.90
CA ASN A 52 27.47 3.44 20.80
C ASN A 52 28.20 4.64 20.16
N SER A 53 27.93 4.93 18.89
CA SER A 53 28.61 6.01 18.17
C SER A 53 27.99 7.37 18.48
N GLN A 54 28.81 8.42 18.43
CA GLN A 54 28.30 9.79 18.49
C GLN A 54 27.28 10.07 17.37
N GLY A 55 27.44 9.44 16.20
CA GLY A 55 26.51 9.57 15.07
C GLY A 55 25.13 9.00 15.38
N GLY A 56 25.07 7.77 15.90
CA GLY A 56 23.83 7.12 16.32
C GLY A 56 23.05 7.95 17.35
N HIS A 57 23.73 8.42 18.40
CA HIS A 57 23.09 9.28 19.41
C HIS A 57 22.62 10.62 18.85
N LYS A 58 23.39 11.26 17.95
CA LYS A 58 22.98 12.51 17.29
C LYS A 58 21.74 12.31 16.42
N MET A 59 21.65 11.19 15.69
CA MET A 59 20.49 10.87 14.85
C MET A 59 19.26 10.58 15.70
N GLN A 60 19.40 9.82 16.79
CA GLN A 60 18.31 9.56 17.72
C GLN A 60 17.79 10.87 18.36
N ALA A 61 18.68 11.74 18.85
CA ALA A 61 18.29 13.02 19.43
C ALA A 61 17.55 13.94 18.43
N PHE A 62 17.94 13.89 17.16
CA PHE A 62 17.24 14.59 16.09
C PHE A 62 15.81 14.04 15.89
N LEU A 63 15.64 12.71 15.89
CA LEU A 63 14.33 12.08 15.80
C LEU A 63 13.46 12.39 17.02
N GLU A 64 14.03 12.42 18.23
CA GLU A 64 13.33 12.78 19.47
C GLU A 64 12.79 14.20 19.40
N THR A 65 13.64 15.17 19.03
CA THR A 65 13.23 16.57 18.82
C THR A 65 12.11 16.69 17.78
N ARG A 66 12.19 15.89 16.70
CA ARG A 66 11.16 15.85 15.66
C ARG A 66 9.86 15.23 16.16
N SER A 67 9.94 14.18 16.96
CA SER A 67 8.79 13.49 17.58
C SER A 67 8.05 14.38 18.58
N GLU A 68 8.77 15.20 19.33
CA GLU A 68 8.18 16.16 20.27
C GLU A 68 7.45 17.31 19.56
N SER A 69 7.91 17.69 18.37
CA SER A 69 7.35 18.82 17.61
C SER A 69 6.20 18.45 16.67
N LEU A 70 5.99 17.16 16.39
CA LEU A 70 5.01 16.68 15.42
C LEU A 70 4.13 15.58 16.01
N LYS A 71 2.84 15.56 15.62
CA LYS A 71 1.94 14.46 15.99
C LYS A 71 2.35 13.13 15.35
N ASN A 72 2.87 13.20 14.13
CA ASN A 72 3.44 12.07 13.42
C ASN A 72 4.77 12.50 12.80
N TRP A 73 5.88 12.04 13.37
CA TRP A 73 7.22 12.41 12.94
C TRP A 73 7.64 11.79 11.61
N LEU A 74 6.92 10.77 11.14
CA LEU A 74 7.24 9.96 9.96
C LEU A 74 6.39 10.31 8.73
N GLU A 75 5.25 10.99 8.91
CA GLU A 75 4.21 11.12 7.87
C GLU A 75 4.74 11.66 6.54
N ASP A 76 5.42 12.80 6.56
CA ASP A 76 5.95 13.46 5.37
C ASP A 76 7.06 12.64 4.70
N TRP A 77 7.95 12.04 5.48
CA TRP A 77 8.98 11.13 4.97
C TRP A 77 8.38 9.88 4.34
N TRP A 78 7.29 9.35 4.91
CA TRP A 78 6.57 8.22 4.33
C TRP A 78 5.92 8.58 3.00
N TYR A 79 5.29 9.76 2.88
CA TYR A 79 4.81 10.25 1.58
C TYR A 79 5.94 10.45 0.57
N ASP A 80 7.11 10.91 1.02
CA ASP A 80 8.27 11.08 0.16
C ASP A 80 8.77 9.75 -0.41
N ALA A 81 8.70 8.64 0.35
CA ALA A 81 9.05 7.31 -0.15
C ALA A 81 8.23 6.90 -1.39
N TYR A 82 6.96 7.34 -1.50
CA TYR A 82 6.13 7.09 -2.68
C TYR A 82 6.32 8.16 -3.76
N THR A 83 6.32 9.44 -3.38
CA THR A 83 6.30 10.56 -4.33
C THR A 83 7.65 10.84 -4.97
N THR A 84 8.75 10.41 -4.35
CA THR A 84 10.09 10.48 -4.96
C THR A 84 10.37 9.31 -5.91
N ASN A 85 9.62 8.21 -5.79
CA ASN A 85 9.77 7.07 -6.70
C ASN A 85 9.42 7.49 -8.14
N ARG A 86 10.34 7.23 -9.06
CA ARG A 86 10.25 7.52 -10.49
C ARG A 86 9.91 6.31 -11.34
N GLY A 87 9.84 5.13 -10.72
CA GLY A 87 9.36 3.91 -11.35
C GLY A 87 7.86 4.01 -11.68
N THR A 88 7.38 3.01 -12.43
CA THR A 88 5.97 2.90 -12.77
C THR A 88 5.10 2.83 -11.51
N LEU A 89 3.94 3.48 -11.53
CA LEU A 89 2.96 3.37 -10.45
C LEU A 89 2.27 2.01 -10.42
N LEU A 90 2.40 1.19 -11.47
CA LEU A 90 1.77 -0.15 -11.51
C LEU A 90 2.24 -1.05 -10.36
N THR A 91 3.48 -0.89 -9.89
CA THR A 91 3.99 -1.65 -8.73
C THR A 91 3.58 -1.05 -7.38
N GLN A 92 2.99 0.15 -7.39
CA GLN A 92 2.52 0.86 -6.18
C GLN A 92 0.99 0.89 -6.07
N ASN A 93 0.28 0.75 -7.20
CA ASN A 93 -1.16 0.75 -7.27
C ASN A 93 -1.70 -0.65 -7.01
N MET A 94 -2.45 -0.79 -5.93
CA MET A 94 -3.15 -2.02 -5.61
C MET A 94 -4.53 -2.03 -6.28
N GLY A 95 -4.82 -3.07 -7.06
CA GLY A 95 -6.14 -3.32 -7.61
C GLY A 95 -6.99 -4.20 -6.68
N ALA A 96 -8.30 -3.99 -6.68
CA ALA A 96 -9.26 -4.88 -6.03
C ALA A 96 -10.30 -5.34 -7.05
N ILE A 97 -10.65 -6.62 -7.02
CA ILE A 97 -11.72 -7.20 -7.83
C ILE A 97 -12.97 -7.27 -6.96
N ILE A 98 -14.07 -6.69 -7.43
CA ILE A 98 -15.36 -6.80 -6.75
C ILE A 98 -16.10 -8.00 -7.34
N PRO A 99 -16.49 -9.02 -6.53
CA PRO A 99 -17.21 -10.18 -7.02
C PRO A 99 -18.50 -9.78 -7.75
N LYS A 100 -18.92 -10.59 -8.73
CA LYS A 100 -20.11 -10.37 -9.57
C LYS A 100 -21.45 -10.49 -8.80
N SER A 101 -21.44 -10.50 -7.47
CA SER A 101 -22.64 -10.67 -6.63
C SER A 101 -23.56 -9.44 -6.58
N PHE A 102 -23.39 -8.45 -7.45
CA PHE A 102 -24.36 -7.35 -7.69
C PHE A 102 -25.65 -7.85 -8.37
N GLY A 103 -26.40 -8.70 -7.66
CA GLY A 103 -27.73 -9.18 -8.04
C GLY A 103 -27.77 -10.09 -9.29
N PRO A 104 -28.52 -11.20 -9.29
CA PRO A 104 -28.81 -11.90 -10.54
C PRO A 104 -29.55 -10.94 -11.50
N ASN A 105 -29.11 -10.87 -12.76
CA ASN A 105 -29.72 -10.15 -13.89
C ASN A 105 -29.45 -8.63 -14.05
N SER A 106 -28.41 -8.06 -13.42
CA SER A 106 -28.01 -6.67 -13.67
C SER A 106 -27.23 -6.50 -14.99
N SER A 107 -27.63 -5.56 -15.84
CA SER A 107 -26.82 -5.16 -17.02
C SER A 107 -25.54 -4.43 -16.59
N GLN A 108 -24.55 -4.30 -17.48
CA GLN A 108 -23.33 -3.52 -17.21
C GLN A 108 -23.66 -2.10 -16.72
N VAL A 109 -24.63 -1.43 -17.37
CA VAL A 109 -25.10 -0.09 -17.00
C VAL A 109 -25.77 -0.11 -15.62
N GLY A 110 -26.59 -1.14 -15.34
CA GLY A 110 -27.26 -1.30 -14.04
C GLY A 110 -26.26 -1.51 -12.89
N ILE A 111 -25.20 -2.29 -13.11
CA ILE A 111 -24.12 -2.49 -12.14
C ILE A 111 -23.34 -1.18 -11.94
N ALA A 112 -22.95 -0.50 -13.01
CA ALA A 112 -22.24 0.77 -12.94
C ALA A 112 -23.06 1.83 -12.17
N ALA A 113 -24.36 1.92 -12.42
CA ALA A 113 -25.26 2.83 -11.71
C ALA A 113 -25.33 2.51 -10.21
N GLN A 114 -25.41 1.24 -9.82
CA GLN A 114 -25.40 0.82 -8.42
C GLN A 114 -24.07 1.17 -7.73
N ILE A 115 -22.93 0.88 -8.38
CA ILE A 115 -21.60 1.21 -7.87
C ILE A 115 -21.48 2.72 -7.64
N ILE A 116 -21.83 3.53 -8.65
CA ILE A 116 -21.78 4.99 -8.55
C ILE A 116 -22.71 5.48 -7.43
N HIS A 117 -23.94 4.96 -7.34
CA HIS A 117 -24.88 5.33 -6.28
C HIS A 117 -24.31 5.07 -4.88
N HIS A 118 -23.73 3.89 -4.64
CA HIS A 118 -23.16 3.56 -3.33
C HIS A 118 -21.87 4.34 -3.03
N ILE A 119 -21.00 4.55 -4.02
CA ILE A 119 -19.81 5.41 -3.87
C ILE A 119 -20.22 6.85 -3.51
N MET A 120 -21.20 7.41 -4.21
CA MET A 120 -21.69 8.77 -3.94
C MET A 120 -22.42 8.88 -2.59
N SER A 121 -23.13 7.83 -2.19
CA SER A 121 -23.74 7.76 -0.85
C SER A 121 -22.69 7.76 0.26
N TYR A 122 -21.61 6.97 0.08
CA TYR A 122 -20.48 6.96 1.00
C TYR A 122 -19.75 8.30 1.02
N TRP A 123 -19.48 8.90 -0.14
CA TRP A 123 -18.91 10.26 -0.25
C TRP A 123 -19.73 11.28 0.55
N ASN A 124 -21.07 11.23 0.45
CA ASN A 124 -21.96 12.12 1.19
C ASN A 124 -21.88 11.89 2.71
N LEU A 125 -21.76 10.65 3.16
CA LEU A 125 -21.55 10.33 4.58
C LEU A 125 -20.21 10.86 5.10
N VAL A 126 -19.12 10.69 4.32
CA VAL A 126 -17.80 11.24 4.67
C VAL A 126 -17.89 12.76 4.82
N ARG A 127 -18.53 13.45 3.87
CA ARG A 127 -18.69 14.92 3.92
C ARG A 127 -19.45 15.40 5.15
N GLN A 128 -20.47 14.66 5.55
CA GLN A 128 -21.27 14.97 6.73
C GLN A 128 -20.61 14.51 8.03
N GLU A 129 -19.41 13.93 7.97
CA GLU A 129 -18.70 13.34 9.11
C GLU A 129 -19.54 12.28 9.84
N LYS A 130 -20.29 11.49 9.07
CA LYS A 130 -21.19 10.43 9.55
C LYS A 130 -20.67 9.01 9.34
N ILE A 131 -19.42 8.87 8.88
CA ILE A 131 -18.75 7.57 8.86
C ILE A 131 -18.35 7.20 10.28
N GLU A 132 -18.65 5.96 10.67
CA GLU A 132 -18.26 5.43 11.96
C GLU A 132 -16.73 5.44 12.11
N ILE A 133 -16.26 5.81 13.30
CA ILE A 133 -14.84 5.80 13.62
C ILE A 133 -14.35 4.36 13.63
N THR A 134 -13.35 4.08 12.79
CA THR A 134 -12.68 2.78 12.74
C THR A 134 -12.05 2.47 14.10
N LYS A 135 -12.30 1.26 14.58
CA LYS A 135 -11.75 0.74 15.84
C LYS A 135 -11.20 -0.66 15.62
N SER A 136 -10.11 -0.98 16.30
CA SER A 136 -9.61 -2.35 16.42
C SER A 136 -9.26 -2.63 17.86
N ARG A 137 -9.77 -3.75 18.41
CA ARG A 137 -9.54 -4.17 19.80
C ARG A 137 -9.83 -3.05 20.83
N GLY A 138 -10.88 -2.26 20.59
CA GLY A 138 -11.27 -1.13 21.45
C GLY A 138 -10.50 0.17 21.20
N THR A 139 -9.39 0.14 20.44
CA THR A 139 -8.59 1.31 20.10
C THR A 139 -9.14 2.01 18.86
N LYS A 140 -9.40 3.31 18.97
CA LYS A 140 -9.81 4.17 17.84
C LYS A 140 -8.62 4.43 16.92
N TRP A 141 -8.86 4.42 15.62
CA TRP A 141 -7.82 4.67 14.62
C TRP A 141 -7.84 6.11 14.10
N ASP A 142 -6.73 6.52 13.50
CA ASP A 142 -6.66 7.72 12.68
C ASP A 142 -7.65 7.62 11.50
N MET A 143 -8.33 8.72 11.20
CA MET A 143 -9.32 8.78 10.12
C MET A 143 -8.88 9.75 9.02
N PHE A 144 -7.70 10.38 9.10
CA PHE A 144 -7.27 11.37 8.11
C PHE A 144 -7.05 10.78 6.72
N GLN A 145 -6.79 9.47 6.60
CA GLN A 145 -6.75 8.80 5.30
C GLN A 145 -8.07 8.90 4.52
N VAL A 146 -9.21 9.10 5.20
CA VAL A 146 -10.52 9.25 4.56
C VAL A 146 -10.58 10.50 3.66
N TYR A 147 -9.80 11.55 3.98
CA TYR A 147 -9.67 12.74 3.11
C TYR A 147 -9.03 12.42 1.74
N ASN A 148 -8.35 11.29 1.61
CA ASN A 148 -7.66 10.89 0.38
C ASN A 148 -8.51 10.01 -0.53
N LEU A 149 -9.71 9.58 -0.11
CA LEU A 149 -10.55 8.68 -0.89
C LEU A 149 -11.18 9.36 -2.11
N PHE A 150 -11.46 10.65 -1.99
CA PHE A 150 -12.19 11.42 -2.99
C PHE A 150 -11.46 12.71 -3.30
N ASN A 151 -11.62 13.19 -4.54
CA ASN A 151 -11.05 14.48 -4.96
C ASN A 151 -9.56 14.65 -4.62
N ALA A 152 -8.80 13.54 -4.65
CA ALA A 152 -7.38 13.51 -4.43
C ALA A 152 -6.69 12.90 -5.65
N CYS A 153 -5.52 13.41 -6.01
CA CYS A 153 -4.75 12.95 -7.16
C CYS A 153 -3.25 13.07 -6.89
N ARG A 154 -2.48 12.11 -7.40
CA ARG A 154 -1.03 12.23 -7.50
C ARG A 154 -0.69 12.99 -8.79
N VAL A 155 -0.11 14.17 -8.65
CA VAL A 155 0.30 15.03 -9.76
C VAL A 155 1.79 14.87 -10.01
N PRO A 156 2.20 14.46 -11.23
CA PRO A 156 3.60 14.34 -11.60
C PRO A 156 4.35 15.67 -11.46
N ALA A 157 5.48 15.67 -10.76
CA ALA A 157 6.30 16.87 -10.58
C ALA A 157 7.77 16.51 -10.31
N LYS A 158 8.68 17.47 -10.54
CA LYS A 158 10.11 17.36 -10.17
C LYS A 158 10.40 18.26 -8.97
N PRO A 159 11.31 17.85 -8.04
CA PRO A 159 12.03 16.57 -8.00
C PRO A 159 11.21 15.39 -7.43
N LYS A 160 10.06 15.65 -6.79
CA LYS A 160 9.09 14.66 -6.28
C LYS A 160 7.67 14.99 -6.77
N ASP A 161 6.83 13.98 -6.94
CA ASP A 161 5.41 14.16 -7.25
C ASP A 161 4.67 14.83 -6.08
N LYS A 162 3.46 15.31 -6.34
CA LYS A 162 2.62 15.96 -5.33
C LYS A 162 1.33 15.18 -5.15
N ILE A 163 0.83 15.12 -3.92
CA ILE A 163 -0.54 14.66 -3.65
C ILE A 163 -1.41 15.90 -3.51
N GLU A 164 -2.24 16.17 -4.51
CA GLU A 164 -3.24 17.24 -4.45
C GLU A 164 -4.54 16.70 -3.88
N ARG A 165 -5.16 17.46 -2.99
CA ARG A 165 -6.37 17.08 -2.25
C ARG A 165 -7.33 18.25 -2.25
N TYR A 166 -8.55 18.00 -2.72
CA TYR A 166 -9.60 19.01 -2.83
C TYR A 166 -10.87 18.64 -2.06
N PHE A 167 -10.87 17.47 -1.40
CA PHE A 167 -11.99 17.06 -0.56
C PHE A 167 -12.08 17.94 0.69
N CYS A 168 -13.30 18.40 0.99
CA CYS A 168 -13.61 19.21 2.16
C CYS A 168 -14.95 18.74 2.76
N THR A 169 -15.06 18.76 4.09
CA THR A 169 -16.33 18.51 4.80
C THR A 169 -17.20 19.79 4.88
N ASP A 170 -16.58 20.97 4.83
CA ASP A 170 -17.26 22.27 4.83
C ASP A 170 -17.81 22.64 3.44
N TRP A 171 -19.10 22.98 3.38
CA TRP A 171 -19.77 23.45 2.16
C TRP A 171 -19.38 24.88 1.76
N LEU A 172 -18.96 25.72 2.71
CA LEU A 172 -18.60 27.13 2.45
C LEU A 172 -17.24 27.26 1.74
N GLN A 173 -16.36 26.27 1.82
CA GLN A 173 -15.07 26.28 1.13
C GLN A 173 -15.19 25.97 -0.37
N LEU A 174 -16.22 25.23 -0.80
CA LEU A 174 -16.52 24.97 -2.22
C LEU A 174 -17.09 26.19 -2.96
N MET A 175 -17.76 27.10 -2.25
CA MET A 175 -18.38 28.30 -2.83
C MET A 175 -17.51 29.56 -2.73
N ARG A 176 -16.35 29.50 -2.06
CA ARG A 176 -15.33 30.55 -2.24
C ARG A 176 -14.57 30.22 -3.51
N PRO A 177 -14.63 31.02 -4.58
CA PRO A 177 -13.71 30.85 -5.67
C PRO A 177 -12.32 31.22 -5.16
N PRO A 178 -11.32 30.32 -5.11
CA PRO A 178 -9.98 30.82 -5.28
C PRO A 178 -9.91 31.28 -6.73
N GLN A 179 -9.27 32.41 -6.99
CA GLN A 179 -8.96 32.94 -8.32
C GLN A 179 -8.17 31.94 -9.23
N LEU A 180 -7.98 30.71 -8.77
CA LEU A 180 -7.19 29.61 -9.33
C LEU A 180 -7.97 28.67 -10.27
N ALA A 181 -9.30 28.57 -10.16
CA ALA A 181 -10.07 27.60 -10.97
C ALA A 181 -10.12 27.97 -12.46
N ASN A 182 -10.24 29.27 -12.78
CA ASN A 182 -10.18 29.74 -14.16
C ASN A 182 -8.74 29.69 -14.73
N SER A 183 -7.73 30.01 -13.91
CA SER A 183 -6.33 29.97 -14.36
C SER A 183 -5.81 28.54 -14.58
N ILE A 184 -6.28 27.55 -13.80
CA ILE A 184 -5.92 26.14 -14.00
C ILE A 184 -6.59 25.60 -15.26
N MET A 185 -7.89 25.87 -15.48
CA MET A 185 -8.58 25.42 -16.69
C MET A 185 -8.00 26.05 -17.96
N ASP A 186 -7.54 27.30 -17.90
CA ASP A 186 -6.88 27.95 -19.04
C ASP A 186 -5.40 27.51 -19.22
N ALA A 187 -4.71 27.13 -18.15
CA ALA A 187 -3.36 26.56 -18.22
C ALA A 187 -3.32 25.08 -18.64
N LEU A 188 -4.39 24.32 -18.38
CA LEU A 188 -4.50 22.90 -18.73
C LEU A 188 -4.95 22.68 -20.18
N LYS A 189 -5.65 23.63 -20.81
CA LYS A 189 -6.09 23.51 -22.22
C LYS A 189 -4.94 23.25 -23.20
N PRO A 190 -3.81 23.98 -23.17
CA PRO A 190 -2.70 23.73 -24.09
C PRO A 190 -2.00 22.40 -23.82
N ALA A 191 -1.84 22.02 -22.54
CA ALA A 191 -1.19 20.78 -22.14
C ALA A 191 -2.05 19.54 -22.48
N ALA A 192 -3.36 19.63 -22.29
CA ALA A 192 -4.32 18.61 -22.71
C ALA A 192 -4.39 18.50 -24.23
N GLN A 193 -4.35 19.61 -24.96
CA GLN A 193 -4.31 19.61 -26.42
C GLN A 193 -3.00 19.01 -26.97
N ASN A 194 -1.86 19.30 -26.33
CA ASN A 194 -0.58 18.72 -26.69
C ASN A 194 -0.51 17.22 -26.36
N ALA A 195 -1.04 16.81 -25.21
CA ALA A 195 -1.17 15.41 -24.82
C ALA A 195 -2.07 14.63 -25.79
N LEU A 196 -3.20 15.23 -26.23
CA LEU A 196 -4.08 14.68 -27.26
C LEU A 196 -3.39 14.58 -28.63
N ASN A 197 -2.51 15.53 -28.97
CA ASN A 197 -1.74 15.50 -30.22
C ASN A 197 -0.61 14.45 -30.21
N THR A 198 -0.05 14.14 -29.05
CA THR A 198 0.99 13.10 -28.87
C THR A 198 0.42 11.71 -28.56
N LEU A 199 -0.90 11.62 -28.37
CA LEU A 199 -1.62 10.38 -28.07
C LEU A 199 -1.63 9.49 -29.34
N GLY A 200 -0.65 8.60 -29.45
CA GLY A 200 -0.48 7.70 -30.58
C GLY A 200 0.93 7.67 -31.18
N GLU A 201 1.83 8.57 -30.77
CA GLU A 201 3.24 8.47 -31.15
C GLU A 201 3.97 7.49 -30.22
N SER A 202 4.64 6.50 -30.81
CA SER A 202 5.41 5.48 -30.08
C SER A 202 6.69 6.11 -29.53
N LEU A 203 6.65 6.57 -28.28
CA LEU A 203 7.82 7.02 -27.55
C LEU A 203 8.67 5.82 -27.13
N SER A 204 9.86 5.69 -27.72
CA SER A 204 10.89 4.73 -27.30
C SER A 204 11.34 5.08 -25.88
N ILE A 205 11.17 4.15 -24.94
CA ILE A 205 11.64 4.27 -23.56
C ILE A 205 12.96 3.49 -23.45
N PRO A 206 14.12 4.17 -23.41
CA PRO A 206 15.43 3.58 -23.71
C PRO A 206 15.95 2.55 -22.69
N PHE A 207 15.28 2.37 -21.55
CA PHE A 207 15.66 1.36 -20.55
C PHE A 207 14.80 0.09 -20.58
N LEU A 208 13.66 0.07 -21.30
CA LEU A 208 12.83 -1.13 -21.40
C LEU A 208 13.55 -2.26 -22.16
N ASP A 209 14.51 -1.91 -23.01
CA ASP A 209 15.38 -2.86 -23.72
C ASP A 209 16.60 -3.29 -22.90
N HIS A 210 16.81 -2.71 -21.71
CA HIS A 210 17.96 -3.03 -20.86
C HIS A 210 17.73 -4.36 -20.12
N PRO A 211 18.70 -5.31 -20.09
CA PRO A 211 18.54 -6.61 -19.44
C PRO A 211 18.11 -6.53 -17.97
N SER A 212 18.54 -5.49 -17.24
CA SER A 212 18.13 -5.27 -15.85
C SER A 212 16.64 -4.99 -15.68
N PHE A 213 15.96 -4.41 -16.68
CA PHE A 213 14.51 -4.20 -16.63
C PHE A 213 13.80 -5.55 -16.60
N ALA A 214 14.12 -6.45 -17.52
CA ALA A 214 13.60 -7.82 -17.51
C ALA A 214 14.01 -8.58 -16.24
N ALA A 215 15.26 -8.49 -15.79
CA ALA A 215 15.71 -9.16 -14.56
C ALA A 215 14.96 -8.68 -13.30
N SER A 216 14.47 -7.44 -13.29
CA SER A 216 13.71 -6.86 -12.19
C SER A 216 12.21 -7.19 -12.20
N GLY A 217 11.73 -8.01 -13.13
CA GLY A 217 10.29 -8.26 -13.32
C GLY A 217 9.63 -7.52 -14.47
N GLY A 218 10.39 -6.67 -15.17
CA GLY A 218 9.93 -5.94 -16.34
C GLY A 218 9.42 -6.90 -17.41
N ASN A 219 8.40 -6.47 -18.17
CA ASN A 219 7.62 -7.32 -19.08
C ASN A 219 6.82 -8.44 -18.40
N GLY A 220 6.69 -8.43 -17.07
CA GLY A 220 5.84 -9.39 -16.35
C GLY A 220 6.43 -10.79 -16.24
N ASN A 221 7.74 -10.95 -16.15
CA ASN A 221 8.38 -12.27 -16.13
C ASN A 221 8.54 -12.91 -14.74
N PHE A 222 7.73 -12.53 -13.74
CA PHE A 222 7.73 -13.18 -12.43
C PHE A 222 6.91 -14.47 -12.45
N LEU A 223 7.59 -15.59 -12.23
CA LEU A 223 6.97 -16.91 -12.10
C LEU A 223 6.06 -17.03 -10.88
N LEU A 224 6.31 -16.26 -9.83
CA LEU A 224 5.45 -16.23 -8.64
C LEU A 224 5.22 -14.79 -8.19
N SER A 225 3.97 -14.35 -8.23
CA SER A 225 3.53 -13.06 -7.72
C SER A 225 2.82 -13.25 -6.39
N THR A 226 3.29 -12.63 -5.30
CA THR A 226 2.70 -12.83 -3.96
C THR A 226 2.31 -11.55 -3.26
N SER A 227 1.37 -11.65 -2.32
CA SER A 227 1.07 -10.57 -1.37
C SER A 227 0.48 -11.09 -0.07
N PHE A 228 0.74 -10.37 1.02
CA PHE A 228 0.29 -10.71 2.35
C PHE A 228 -0.91 -9.84 2.77
N LEU A 229 -2.00 -10.48 3.20
CA LEU A 229 -3.27 -9.86 3.55
C LEU A 229 -3.41 -9.53 5.04
N GLY A 230 -2.37 -9.75 5.85
CA GLY A 230 -2.42 -9.52 7.29
C GLY A 230 -2.97 -10.71 8.09
N TYR A 231 -3.41 -10.41 9.31
CA TYR A 231 -3.77 -11.42 10.33
C TYR A 231 -5.25 -11.41 10.75
N ASN A 232 -6.13 -10.74 9.98
CA ASN A 232 -7.55 -10.61 10.32
C ASN A 232 -8.36 -11.79 9.76
N GLU A 233 -8.93 -12.60 10.64
CA GLU A 233 -9.75 -13.78 10.27
C GLU A 233 -10.98 -13.40 9.44
N ASN A 234 -11.57 -12.24 9.71
CA ASN A 234 -12.73 -11.69 9.00
C ASN A 234 -12.34 -10.68 7.90
N GLY A 235 -11.06 -10.64 7.51
CA GLY A 235 -10.54 -9.74 6.49
C GLY A 235 -10.96 -10.12 5.06
N CYS A 236 -10.84 -9.14 4.15
CA CYS A 236 -11.12 -9.31 2.72
C CYS A 236 -10.19 -10.35 2.08
N PHE A 237 -10.68 -11.05 1.05
CA PHE A 237 -9.84 -11.86 0.17
C PHE A 237 -9.21 -10.95 -0.89
N GLY A 238 -7.90 -11.04 -1.08
CA GLY A 238 -7.20 -10.40 -2.19
C GLY A 238 -6.77 -11.42 -3.22
N TYR A 239 -6.45 -10.94 -4.42
CA TYR A 239 -6.04 -11.76 -5.54
C TYR A 239 -5.01 -10.98 -6.37
N VAL A 240 -4.07 -11.70 -6.98
CA VAL A 240 -3.18 -11.19 -8.02
C VAL A 240 -3.17 -12.15 -9.17
N LEU A 241 -3.02 -11.65 -10.39
CA LEU A 241 -2.86 -12.48 -11.58
C LEU A 241 -1.42 -12.96 -11.70
N PRO A 242 -1.18 -14.13 -12.33
CA PRO A 242 0.16 -14.50 -12.76
C PRO A 242 0.71 -13.45 -13.71
N MET A 243 2.01 -13.18 -13.63
CA MET A 243 2.63 -12.15 -14.45
C MET A 243 3.07 -12.67 -15.82
N CYS A 244 3.43 -13.95 -15.91
CA CYS A 244 3.74 -14.66 -17.14
C CYS A 244 2.85 -15.91 -17.28
N LYS A 245 2.78 -16.47 -18.49
CA LYS A 245 1.91 -17.63 -18.82
C LYS A 245 2.16 -18.84 -17.93
N ASP A 246 3.43 -19.12 -17.66
CA ASP A 246 3.92 -20.22 -16.83
C ASP A 246 4.03 -19.85 -15.34
N GLY A 247 3.46 -18.72 -14.93
CA GLY A 247 3.52 -18.22 -13.56
C GLY A 247 2.28 -18.54 -12.71
N TYR A 248 2.42 -18.29 -11.41
CA TYR A 248 1.36 -18.36 -10.43
C TYR A 248 1.23 -17.04 -9.68
N GLY A 249 0.04 -16.78 -9.17
CA GLY A 249 -0.21 -15.72 -8.19
C GLY A 249 -0.70 -16.34 -6.89
N ALA A 250 -0.23 -15.81 -5.76
CA ALA A 250 -0.54 -16.33 -4.44
C ALA A 250 -0.69 -15.20 -3.42
N PHE A 251 -1.93 -14.92 -3.04
CA PHE A 251 -2.20 -14.10 -1.86
C PHE A 251 -2.30 -14.99 -0.64
N TYR A 252 -1.81 -14.53 0.50
CA TYR A 252 -1.86 -15.32 1.71
C TYR A 252 -2.17 -14.50 2.94
N ARG A 253 -2.79 -15.15 3.92
CA ARG A 253 -3.01 -14.63 5.27
C ARG A 253 -2.55 -15.68 6.28
N ILE A 254 -2.24 -15.20 7.47
CA ILE A 254 -1.81 -16.04 8.58
C ILE A 254 -2.71 -15.72 9.76
N ASN A 255 -3.37 -16.72 10.30
CA ASN A 255 -4.23 -16.61 11.47
C ASN A 255 -3.60 -17.36 12.64
N THR A 256 -4.24 -17.34 13.80
CA THR A 256 -3.73 -18.05 14.98
C THR A 256 -3.70 -19.57 14.82
N THR A 257 -4.52 -20.13 13.92
CA THR A 257 -4.70 -21.58 13.76
C THR A 257 -4.57 -22.06 12.32
N SER A 258 -4.41 -21.16 11.34
CA SER A 258 -4.40 -21.52 9.93
C SER A 258 -3.61 -20.54 9.07
N PHE A 259 -3.11 -21.05 7.95
CA PHE A 259 -2.67 -20.26 6.82
C PHE A 259 -3.73 -20.38 5.73
N THR A 260 -4.10 -19.28 5.09
CA THR A 260 -5.06 -19.34 3.98
C THR A 260 -4.45 -18.68 2.76
N PHE A 261 -4.48 -19.40 1.64
CA PHE A 261 -3.98 -18.94 0.36
C PHE A 261 -5.13 -18.69 -0.61
N THR A 262 -4.94 -17.73 -1.50
CA THR A 262 -5.79 -17.50 -2.68
C THR A 262 -4.87 -17.56 -3.88
N LEU A 263 -5.04 -18.60 -4.69
CA LEU A 263 -4.15 -18.93 -5.79
C LEU A 263 -4.76 -18.56 -7.14
N SER A 264 -3.89 -18.23 -8.08
CA SER A 264 -4.23 -17.90 -9.46
C SER A 264 -3.26 -18.54 -10.42
N ASN A 265 -3.77 -18.99 -11.56
CA ASN A 265 -2.98 -19.43 -12.70
C ASN A 265 -3.74 -19.11 -14.00
N PHE A 266 -3.05 -19.12 -15.14
CA PHE A 266 -3.72 -19.04 -16.44
C PHE A 266 -4.44 -20.36 -16.72
N PHE A 267 -5.58 -20.30 -17.43
CA PHE A 267 -6.27 -21.51 -17.86
C PHE A 267 -5.66 -22.01 -19.17
N ASP A 268 -4.47 -22.60 -19.08
CA ASP A 268 -3.70 -23.17 -20.18
C ASP A 268 -2.87 -24.38 -19.72
N ASP A 269 -2.14 -25.01 -20.66
CA ASP A 269 -1.33 -26.20 -20.39
C ASP A 269 0.01 -25.89 -19.69
N ALA A 270 0.36 -24.60 -19.50
CA ALA A 270 1.64 -24.22 -18.92
C ALA A 270 1.63 -24.24 -17.39
N THR A 271 0.45 -24.18 -16.77
CA THR A 271 0.29 -24.12 -15.31
C THR A 271 -0.83 -25.03 -14.83
N ASN A 272 -0.68 -25.57 -13.62
CA ASN A 272 -1.67 -26.41 -12.97
C ASN A 272 -1.92 -25.91 -11.55
N GLY A 273 -3.01 -25.16 -11.38
CA GLY A 273 -3.38 -24.57 -10.09
C GLY A 273 -3.65 -25.61 -9.00
N ASP A 274 -4.21 -26.77 -9.36
CA ASP A 274 -4.52 -27.84 -8.40
C ASP A 274 -3.23 -28.51 -7.90
N GLU A 275 -2.30 -28.80 -8.81
CA GLU A 275 -0.98 -29.35 -8.46
C GLU A 275 -0.15 -28.34 -7.65
N PHE A 276 -0.22 -27.04 -7.99
CA PHE A 276 0.46 -26.02 -7.21
C PHE A 276 -0.10 -25.90 -5.79
N ARG A 277 -1.43 -25.95 -5.64
CA ARG A 277 -2.10 -26.00 -4.32
C ARG A 277 -1.63 -27.22 -3.52
N GLU A 278 -1.64 -28.41 -4.12
CA GLU A 278 -1.26 -29.66 -3.43
C GLU A 278 0.19 -29.64 -2.96
N ASN A 279 1.10 -29.16 -3.80
CA ASN A 279 2.51 -28.99 -3.43
C ASN A 279 2.68 -27.95 -2.31
N LEU A 280 1.91 -26.87 -2.33
CA LEU A 280 1.93 -25.85 -1.29
C LEU A 280 1.41 -26.40 0.05
N GLU A 281 0.29 -27.11 0.04
CA GLU A 281 -0.26 -27.80 1.22
C GLU A 281 0.74 -28.81 1.78
N TYR A 282 1.31 -29.66 0.93
CA TYR A 282 2.35 -30.62 1.33
C TYR A 282 3.55 -29.94 1.97
N SER A 283 4.04 -28.85 1.39
CA SER A 283 5.20 -28.11 1.90
C SER A 283 4.91 -27.51 3.28
N LEU A 284 3.71 -26.95 3.47
CA LEU A 284 3.29 -26.37 4.75
C LEU A 284 3.09 -27.44 5.82
N ASP A 285 2.49 -28.59 5.48
CA ASP A 285 2.35 -29.71 6.39
C ASP A 285 3.70 -30.33 6.74
N PHE A 286 4.63 -30.43 5.78
CA PHE A 286 6.00 -30.86 6.03
C PHE A 286 6.69 -29.92 7.03
N ILE A 287 6.64 -28.60 6.80
CA ILE A 287 7.22 -27.59 7.71
C ILE A 287 6.59 -27.71 9.09
N LYS A 288 5.26 -27.81 9.17
CA LYS A 288 4.53 -28.00 10.43
C LYS A 288 5.00 -29.24 11.17
N ASN A 289 5.14 -30.38 10.48
CA ASN A 289 5.58 -31.62 11.09
C ASN A 289 7.02 -31.50 11.61
N VAL A 290 7.93 -30.94 10.81
CA VAL A 290 9.32 -30.69 11.25
C VAL A 290 9.35 -29.86 12.52
N ILE A 291 8.58 -28.76 12.59
CA ILE A 291 8.50 -27.90 13.77
C ILE A 291 7.95 -28.66 14.99
N LEU A 292 6.90 -29.46 14.81
CA LEU A 292 6.26 -30.19 15.92
C LEU A 292 7.05 -31.41 16.41
N THR A 293 7.93 -31.97 15.58
CA THR A 293 8.78 -33.13 15.93
C THR A 293 10.17 -32.74 16.41
N ALA A 294 10.51 -31.45 16.41
CA ALA A 294 11.81 -30.92 16.85
C ALA A 294 11.85 -30.59 18.36
N GLU A 295 10.80 -30.95 19.12
CA GLU A 295 10.81 -31.05 20.60
C GLU A 295 11.22 -32.46 21.06
#